data_AF-A0AAE9PR64-F1
#
_entry.id   AF-A0AAE9PR64-F1
#
_cell.length_a   1.000
_cell.length_b   1.000
_cell.length_c   1.000
_cell.angle_alpha   90.00
_cell.angle_beta   90.00
_cell.angle_gamma   90.00
#
_symmetry.space_group_name_H-M   'P 1'
#
loop_
_entity.id
_entity.type
_entity.pdbx_description
1 polymer ?
#
loop_
_entity_poly.entity_id
_entity_poly.type
_entity_poly.pdbx_seq_one_letter_code
_entity_poly.pdbx_strand_id
1 'polypeptide(L)'
;MSIDRQQVDRSGSYVSLLSHYDLEGFPVELVGGFEVLCDGALYRLEIERLLWSTGVQLELGSASLRLMPLSHELLFNILRNRPDRYKAIADVMKRDPRRHIIVLKQLLVSNIWNEEQLDKLAELLPWPELHSVIQMGNEV
;
A
#
# COMPACT_ATOMS: atom_id res chain seq x y z
N MET A 1 -22.52 -13.41 7.25
CA MET A 1 -22.16 -14.66 7.95
C MET A 1 -20.68 -14.96 7.75
N SER A 2 -19.99 -15.50 8.75
CA SER A 2 -18.60 -15.99 8.59
C SER A 2 -18.62 -17.21 7.67
N ILE A 3 -17.78 -17.23 6.64
CA ILE A 3 -17.66 -18.36 5.70
C ILE A 3 -16.64 -19.37 6.24
N ASP A 4 -15.53 -18.88 6.78
CA ASP A 4 -14.47 -19.69 7.38
C ASP A 4 -14.01 -19.11 8.73
N ARG A 5 -12.93 -19.67 9.29
CA ARG A 5 -12.26 -19.16 10.48
C ARG A 5 -11.01 -18.41 10.07
N GLN A 6 -10.64 -17.45 10.90
CA GLN A 6 -9.39 -16.74 10.76
C GLN A 6 -8.19 -17.68 10.75
N GLN A 7 -7.34 -17.54 9.74
CA GLN A 7 -6.15 -18.36 9.54
C GLN A 7 -5.02 -17.55 8.95
N VAL A 8 -3.78 -17.92 9.30
CA VAL A 8 -2.60 -17.36 8.64
C VAL A 8 -2.50 -17.96 7.24
N ASP A 9 -2.48 -17.10 6.24
CA ASP A 9 -2.24 -17.46 4.84
C ASP A 9 -0.82 -17.04 4.43
N ARG A 10 -0.13 -17.92 3.71
CA ARG A 10 1.20 -17.69 3.14
C ARG A 10 1.16 -18.13 1.69
N SER A 11 1.20 -17.16 0.78
CA SER A 11 1.09 -17.40 -0.65
C SER A 11 2.15 -16.61 -1.39
N GLY A 12 3.15 -17.30 -1.92
CA GLY A 12 4.28 -16.66 -2.61
C GLY A 12 4.97 -15.62 -1.72
N SER A 13 4.96 -14.36 -2.15
CA SER A 13 5.52 -13.21 -1.43
C SER A 13 4.62 -12.64 -0.33
N TYR A 14 3.39 -13.14 -0.16
CA TYR A 14 2.43 -12.56 0.77
C TYR A 14 2.29 -13.38 2.05
N VAL A 15 2.17 -12.68 3.18
CA VAL A 15 1.81 -13.25 4.47
C VAL A 15 0.67 -12.42 5.05
N SER A 16 -0.41 -13.05 5.50
CA SER A 16 -1.50 -12.33 6.14
C SER A 16 -2.35 -13.23 7.03
N LEU A 17 -3.21 -12.61 7.83
CA LEU A 17 -4.26 -13.24 8.61
C LEU A 17 -5.59 -13.03 7.89
N LEU A 18 -6.13 -14.07 7.27
CA LEU A 18 -7.31 -14.01 6.42
C LEU A 18 -8.53 -14.64 7.07
N SER A 19 -9.69 -14.08 6.77
CA SER A 19 -11.00 -14.70 6.98
C SER A 19 -11.99 -14.13 5.97
N HIS A 20 -13.02 -14.91 5.64
CA HIS A 20 -14.02 -14.55 4.64
C HIS A 20 -15.41 -14.45 5.24
N TYR A 21 -16.18 -13.51 4.71
CA TYR A 21 -17.54 -13.21 5.12
C TYR A 21 -18.44 -13.07 3.90
N ASP A 22 -19.68 -13.49 4.06
CA ASP A 22 -20.77 -13.10 3.16
C ASP A 22 -21.59 -12.00 3.84
N LEU A 23 -21.60 -10.81 3.27
CA LEU A 23 -22.45 -9.72 3.73
C LEU A 23 -23.54 -9.51 2.69
N GLU A 24 -24.72 -10.07 2.93
CA GLU A 24 -25.88 -9.94 2.04
C GLU A 24 -25.58 -10.37 0.59
N GLY A 25 -24.84 -11.46 0.41
CA GLY A 25 -24.43 -11.96 -0.90
C GLY A 25 -23.16 -11.29 -1.46
N PHE A 26 -22.59 -10.30 -0.77
CA PHE A 26 -21.31 -9.71 -1.12
C PHE A 26 -20.16 -10.46 -0.42
N PRO A 27 -19.21 -11.06 -1.17
CA PRO A 27 -18.04 -11.65 -0.59
C PRO A 27 -17.10 -10.56 -0.06
N VAL A 28 -16.70 -10.69 1.20
CA VAL A 28 -15.77 -9.79 1.88
C VAL A 28 -14.61 -10.61 2.43
N GLU A 29 -13.40 -10.18 2.13
CA GLU A 29 -12.17 -10.71 2.71
C GLU A 29 -11.66 -9.73 3.77
N LEU A 30 -11.45 -10.24 4.99
CA LEU A 30 -10.80 -9.48 6.06
C LEU A 30 -9.34 -9.88 6.11
N VAL A 31 -8.47 -8.90 5.87
CA VAL A 31 -7.01 -9.07 5.82
C VAL A 31 -6.38 -8.35 7.00
N GLY A 32 -5.68 -9.08 7.86
CA GLY A 32 -4.91 -8.56 8.99
C GLY A 32 -3.42 -8.89 8.87
N GLY A 33 -2.56 -8.07 9.49
CA GLY A 33 -1.11 -8.34 9.60
C GLY A 33 -0.42 -8.59 8.26
N PHE A 34 -0.84 -7.89 7.21
CA PHE A 34 -0.40 -8.18 5.84
C PHE A 34 1.04 -7.70 5.59
N GLU A 35 1.84 -8.59 5.03
CA GLU A 35 3.22 -8.37 4.64
C GLU A 35 3.46 -8.80 3.18
N VAL A 36 4.35 -8.08 2.50
CA VAL A 36 4.91 -8.45 1.19
C VAL A 36 6.42 -8.62 1.34
N LEU A 37 6.93 -9.79 0.94
CA LEU A 37 8.33 -10.19 0.97
C LEU A 37 8.79 -10.45 -0.47
N CYS A 38 9.67 -9.61 -1.02
CA CYS A 38 10.12 -9.75 -2.41
C CYS A 38 11.56 -9.27 -2.56
N ASP A 39 12.46 -10.18 -2.95
CA ASP A 39 13.83 -9.86 -3.40
C ASP A 39 14.54 -8.78 -2.57
N GLY A 40 14.67 -9.04 -1.25
CA GLY A 40 15.32 -8.15 -0.30
C GLY A 40 14.43 -7.03 0.27
N ALA A 41 13.24 -6.83 -0.29
CA ALA A 41 12.25 -5.88 0.21
C ALA A 41 11.27 -6.53 1.20
N LEU A 42 10.82 -5.72 2.16
CA LEU A 42 9.79 -6.06 3.14
C LEU A 42 8.84 -4.87 3.28
N TYR A 43 7.58 -5.10 2.93
CA TYR A 43 6.50 -4.15 3.12
C TYR A 43 5.49 -4.67 4.13
N ARG A 44 5.25 -3.93 5.21
CA ARG A 44 4.26 -4.23 6.24
C ARG A 44 3.16 -3.19 6.24
N LEU A 45 1.90 -3.62 6.26
CA LEU A 45 0.79 -2.68 6.50
C LEU A 45 0.74 -2.29 7.97
N GLU A 46 0.92 -0.99 8.23
CA GLU A 46 0.71 -0.39 9.54
C GLU A 46 -0.61 0.39 9.56
N ILE A 47 -1.71 -0.32 9.86
CA ILE A 47 -3.06 0.28 9.85
C ILE A 47 -3.19 1.38 10.90
N GLU A 48 -3.08 1.04 12.19
CA GLU A 48 -3.34 2.00 13.28
C GLU A 48 -2.33 3.14 13.31
N ARG A 49 -1.05 2.83 13.08
CA ARG A 49 0.04 3.81 13.17
C ARG A 49 0.06 4.81 12.01
N LEU A 50 -0.34 4.40 10.81
CA LEU A 50 -0.12 5.20 9.60
C LEU A 50 -1.33 5.25 8.66
N LEU A 51 -1.85 4.12 8.22
CA LEU A 51 -2.84 4.09 7.12
C LEU A 51 -4.24 4.55 7.56
N TRP A 52 -4.61 4.34 8.82
CA TRP A 52 -5.91 4.76 9.34
C TRP A 52 -6.06 6.28 9.34
N SER A 53 -5.08 7.03 9.85
CA SER A 53 -5.17 8.50 9.91
C SER A 53 -5.02 9.18 8.54
N THR A 54 -4.36 8.50 7.59
CA THR A 54 -4.06 9.02 6.25
C THR A 54 -5.04 8.56 5.17
N GLY A 55 -5.91 7.60 5.49
CA GLY A 55 -6.93 7.08 4.57
C GLY A 55 -7.95 8.14 4.15
N VAL A 56 -8.48 7.99 2.93
CA VAL A 56 -9.48 8.90 2.38
C VAL A 56 -10.84 8.49 2.91
N GLN A 57 -11.46 9.36 3.70
CA GLN A 57 -12.82 9.15 4.20
C GLN A 57 -13.84 9.60 3.14
N LEU A 58 -14.80 8.72 2.87
CA LEU A 58 -15.94 8.94 1.99
C LEU A 58 -17.22 8.76 2.79
N GLU A 59 -18.16 9.67 2.60
CA GLU A 59 -19.51 9.53 3.16
C GLU A 59 -20.42 8.84 2.14
N LEU A 60 -21.10 7.79 2.58
CA LEU A 60 -22.01 6.95 1.80
C LEU A 60 -23.37 6.94 2.51
N GLY A 61 -24.14 8.01 2.32
CA GLY A 61 -25.44 8.17 2.98
C GLY A 61 -25.27 8.29 4.49
N SER A 62 -25.71 7.27 5.24
CA SER A 62 -25.58 7.20 6.71
C SER A 62 -24.32 6.47 7.19
N ALA A 63 -23.47 5.99 6.28
CA ALA A 63 -22.24 5.28 6.60
C ALA A 63 -21.02 6.08 6.13
N SER A 64 -19.88 5.88 6.78
CA SER A 64 -18.59 6.38 6.30
C SER A 64 -17.68 5.20 5.96
N LEU A 65 -16.92 5.35 4.88
CA LEU A 65 -15.94 4.39 4.42
C LEU A 65 -14.57 5.05 4.38
N ARG A 66 -13.55 4.34 4.83
CA ARG A 66 -12.17 4.79 4.72
C ARG A 66 -11.44 3.94 3.68
N LEU A 67 -10.95 4.60 2.63
CA LEU A 67 -10.14 3.98 1.60
C LEU A 67 -8.66 4.08 1.93
N MET A 68 -7.88 3.14 1.41
CA MET A 68 -6.42 3.23 1.46
C MET A 68 -5.93 4.47 0.69
N PRO A 69 -4.88 5.15 1.19
CA PRO A 69 -4.29 6.26 0.48
C PRO A 69 -3.61 5.78 -0.81
N LEU A 70 -3.64 6.59 -1.87
CA LEU A 70 -3.00 6.25 -3.14
C LEU A 70 -1.49 5.99 -3.02
N SER A 71 -0.82 6.58 -2.03
CA SER A 71 0.60 6.30 -1.74
C SER A 71 0.81 4.84 -1.35
N HIS A 72 -0.09 4.23 -0.58
CA HIS A 72 -0.07 2.80 -0.29
C HIS A 72 -0.34 1.98 -1.55
N GLU A 73 -1.43 2.30 -2.27
CA GLU A 73 -1.82 1.59 -3.47
C GLU A 73 -0.72 1.59 -4.55
N LEU A 74 -0.02 2.71 -4.73
CA LEU A 74 1.08 2.83 -5.68
C LEU A 74 2.20 1.86 -5.33
N LEU A 75 2.72 1.95 -4.11
CA LEU A 75 3.84 1.14 -3.64
C LEU A 75 3.48 -0.36 -3.65
N PHE A 76 2.28 -0.69 -3.19
CA PHE A 76 1.79 -2.06 -3.21
C PHE A 76 1.72 -2.62 -4.64
N ASN A 77 1.24 -1.84 -5.61
CA ASN A 77 1.19 -2.32 -6.99
C ASN A 77 2.57 -2.35 -7.68
N ILE A 78 3.55 -1.54 -7.25
CA ILE A 78 4.96 -1.66 -7.68
C ILE A 78 5.52 -3.01 -7.24
N LEU A 79 5.36 -3.37 -5.95
CA LEU A 79 5.82 -4.66 -5.40
C LEU A 79 5.22 -5.87 -6.14
N ARG A 80 4.02 -5.71 -6.69
CA ARG A 80 3.29 -6.76 -7.42
C ARG A 80 3.57 -6.78 -8.91
N ASN A 81 4.42 -5.87 -9.40
CA ASN A 81 4.69 -5.64 -10.81
C ASN A 81 3.40 -5.52 -11.66
N ARG A 82 2.49 -4.62 -11.24
CA ARG A 82 1.21 -4.35 -11.93
C ARG A 82 1.21 -3.00 -12.65
N PRO A 83 1.88 -2.88 -13.82
CA PRO A 83 2.05 -1.62 -14.54
C PRO A 83 0.75 -0.95 -14.94
N ASP A 84 -0.28 -1.74 -15.26
CA ASP A 84 -1.62 -1.24 -15.55
C ASP A 84 -2.19 -0.41 -14.39
N ARG A 85 -1.89 -0.81 -13.14
CA ARG A 85 -2.40 -0.17 -11.93
C ARG A 85 -1.50 0.95 -11.43
N TYR A 86 -0.21 0.68 -11.24
CA TYR A 86 0.68 1.69 -10.64
C TYR A 86 0.89 2.90 -11.55
N LYS A 87 0.83 2.75 -12.88
CA LYS A 87 0.91 3.91 -13.80
C LYS A 87 -0.31 4.81 -13.68
N ALA A 88 -1.51 4.21 -13.67
CA ALA A 88 -2.76 4.96 -13.51
C ALA A 88 -2.81 5.70 -12.16
N ILE A 89 -2.36 5.06 -11.08
CA ILE A 89 -2.28 5.69 -9.76
C ILE A 89 -1.28 6.86 -9.77
N ALA A 90 -0.08 6.66 -10.32
CA ALA A 90 0.92 7.72 -10.41
C ALA A 90 0.41 8.94 -11.19
N ASP A 91 -0.32 8.72 -12.29
CA ASP A 91 -0.90 9.80 -13.10
C ASP A 91 -1.98 10.60 -12.35
N VAL A 92 -2.73 9.96 -11.45
CA VAL A 92 -3.64 10.67 -10.54
C VAL A 92 -2.86 11.46 -9.50
N MET A 93 -1.87 10.85 -8.86
CA MET A 93 -1.07 11.49 -7.81
C MET A 93 -0.30 12.73 -8.31
N LYS A 94 0.18 12.72 -9.57
CA LYS A 94 0.85 13.86 -10.21
C LYS A 94 -0.02 15.12 -10.30
N ARG A 95 -1.35 14.99 -10.23
CA ARG A 95 -2.28 16.14 -10.30
C ARG A 95 -2.29 16.96 -9.02
N ASP A 96 -2.00 16.35 -7.87
CA ASP A 96 -1.86 17.03 -6.58
C ASP A 96 -0.79 16.36 -5.70
N PRO A 97 0.51 16.53 -6.03
CA PRO A 97 1.61 15.87 -5.32
C PRO A 97 1.60 16.11 -3.80
N ARG A 98 1.19 17.31 -3.38
CA ARG A 98 1.23 17.76 -1.99
C ARG A 98 0.36 16.89 -1.09
N ARG A 99 -0.74 16.32 -1.59
CA ARG A 99 -1.61 15.40 -0.85
C ARG A 99 -0.97 14.06 -0.55
N HIS A 100 0.03 13.66 -1.32
CA HIS A 100 0.55 12.29 -1.31
C HIS A 100 1.94 12.17 -0.70
N ILE A 101 2.73 13.23 -0.79
CA ILE A 101 4.18 13.17 -0.54
C ILE A 101 4.54 12.83 0.91
N ILE A 102 3.76 13.33 1.88
CA ILE A 102 4.01 13.08 3.30
C ILE A 102 3.81 11.60 3.62
N VAL A 103 2.66 11.04 3.22
CA VAL A 103 2.32 9.63 3.45
C VAL A 103 3.29 8.72 2.71
N LEU A 104 3.66 9.08 1.47
CA LEU A 104 4.60 8.30 0.66
C LEU A 104 5.98 8.22 1.34
N LYS A 105 6.51 9.34 1.86
CA LYS A 105 7.76 9.36 2.62
C LYS A 105 7.71 8.49 3.88
N GLN A 106 6.61 8.57 4.63
CA GLN A 106 6.41 7.76 5.83
C GLN A 106 6.44 6.26 5.49
N LEU A 107 5.76 5.86 4.41
CA LEU A 107 5.74 4.48 3.94
C LEU A 107 7.10 4.01 3.45
N LEU A 108 7.88 4.88 2.81
CA LEU A 108 9.23 4.56 2.37
C LEU A 108 10.16 4.30 3.56
N VAL A 109 10.13 5.17 4.57
CA VAL A 109 10.98 5.07 5.77
C VAL A 109 10.57 3.91 6.69
N SER A 110 9.29 3.54 6.72
CA SER A 110 8.80 2.47 7.60
C SER A 110 9.00 1.05 7.05
N ASN A 111 9.53 0.90 5.83
CA ASN A 111 9.63 -0.37 5.13
C ASN A 111 11.02 -0.55 4.49
N ILE A 112 11.32 -1.78 4.07
CA ILE A 112 12.56 -2.11 3.38
C ILE A 112 12.25 -2.24 1.89
N TRP A 113 13.04 -1.59 1.06
CA TRP A 113 12.88 -1.54 -0.40
C TRP A 113 14.19 -1.95 -1.05
N ASN A 114 14.10 -2.53 -2.24
CA ASN A 114 15.28 -2.74 -3.07
C ASN A 114 15.43 -1.61 -4.12
N GLU A 115 16.60 -1.56 -4.75
CA GLU A 115 16.93 -0.55 -5.76
C GLU A 115 15.91 -0.53 -6.91
N GLU A 116 15.50 -1.70 -7.41
CA GLU A 116 14.54 -1.80 -8.52
C GLU A 116 13.21 -1.10 -8.21
N GLN A 117 12.67 -1.31 -7.01
CA GLN A 117 11.40 -0.70 -6.59
C GLN A 117 11.53 0.81 -6.39
N LEU A 118 12.67 1.26 -5.85
CA LEU A 118 12.94 2.68 -5.64
C LEU A 118 13.17 3.41 -6.97
N ASP A 119 13.90 2.80 -7.90
CA ASP A 119 14.11 3.32 -9.25
C ASP A 119 12.78 3.40 -10.01
N LYS A 120 11.94 2.37 -9.88
CA LYS A 120 10.59 2.38 -10.46
C LYS A 120 9.74 3.52 -9.89
N LEU A 121 9.81 3.75 -8.59
CA LEU A 121 9.10 4.86 -7.95
C LEU A 121 9.61 6.21 -8.46
N ALA A 122 10.94 6.38 -8.57
CA ALA A 122 11.56 7.60 -9.09
C ALA A 122 11.19 7.88 -10.55
N GLU A 123 11.12 6.84 -11.38
CA GLU A 123 10.64 6.93 -12.77
C GLU A 123 9.17 7.42 -12.82
N LEU A 124 8.31 6.85 -11.97
CA LEU A 124 6.89 7.18 -11.96
C LEU A 124 6.62 8.55 -11.38
N LEU A 125 7.34 8.93 -10.31
CA LEU A 125 7.18 10.16 -9.56
C LEU A 125 8.55 10.85 -9.40
N PRO A 126 9.02 11.62 -10.40
CA PRO A 126 10.29 12.33 -10.36
C PRO A 126 10.20 13.59 -9.49
N TRP A 127 9.76 13.42 -8.24
CA TRP A 127 9.56 14.47 -7.27
C TRP A 127 10.85 14.69 -6.48
N PRO A 128 11.46 15.89 -6.54
CA PRO A 128 12.73 16.17 -5.87
C PRO A 128 12.72 15.86 -4.37
N GLU A 129 11.56 16.00 -3.73
CA GLU A 129 11.43 15.77 -2.29
C GLU A 129 11.60 14.30 -1.91
N LEU A 130 11.50 13.35 -2.84
CA LEU A 130 11.72 11.92 -2.59
C LEU A 130 13.19 11.53 -2.69
N HIS A 131 14.04 12.33 -3.33
CA HIS A 131 15.44 11.97 -3.61
C HIS A 131 16.22 11.60 -2.34
N SER A 132 16.07 12.38 -1.26
CA SER A 132 16.79 12.13 -0.01
C SER A 132 16.38 10.82 0.67
N VAL A 133 15.12 10.40 0.52
CA VAL A 133 14.61 9.17 1.14
C VAL A 133 15.04 7.95 0.33
N ILE A 134 15.05 8.07 -1.00
CA ILE A 134 15.49 7.01 -1.90
C ILE A 134 17.00 6.75 -1.73
N GLN A 135 17.81 7.81 -1.63
CA GLN A 135 19.26 7.66 -1.43
C GLN A 135 19.61 6.94 -0.11
N MET A 136 18.90 7.23 0.98
CA MET A 136 19.11 6.54 2.26
C MET A 136 18.76 5.05 2.21
N GLY A 137 17.84 4.64 1.33
CA GLY A 137 17.46 3.24 1.14
C GLY A 137 18.51 2.41 0.39
N ASN A 138 19.37 3.06 -0.41
CA ASN A 138 20.39 2.41 -1.24
C ASN A 138 21.76 2.29 -0.53
N GLU A 139 21.90 2.79 0.71
CA GLU A 139 23.15 2.77 1.48
C GLU A 139 23.23 1.63 2.54
N VAL A 140 22.25 0.74 2.57
CA VAL A 140 22.14 -0.37 3.56
C VAL A 140 22.41 -1.73 2.94
#